data_AF-A0A4Y2SLN7-F1
#
_entry.id   AF-A0A4Y2SLN7-F1
#
_cell.length_a   1.000
_cell.length_b   1.000
_cell.length_c   1.000
_cell.angle_alpha   90.00
_cell.angle_beta   90.00
_cell.angle_gamma   90.00
#
_symmetry.space_group_name_H-M   'P 1'
#
loop_
_entity.id
_entity.type
_entity.pdbx_description
1 polymer ?
#
loop_
_entity_poly.entity_id
_entity_poly.type
_entity_poly.pdbx_seq_one_letter_code
_entity_poly.pdbx_strand_id
1 'polypeptide(L)'
;MPVSSFYLKWERSWSLYIIPACLSSPNFGKIIERLFLLKLDKWLDRNNIIHHNQYGFREGKSCDLAIHDLIETIKDRMPSEHLALFSLDIKSAFDTMK
;
A
#
# COMPACT_ATOMS: atom_id res chain seq x y z
N MET A 1 -34.76 -11.82 22.00
CA MET A 1 -33.35 -11.37 22.03
C MET A 1 -32.89 -11.11 20.60
N PRO A 2 -32.50 -9.89 20.21
CA PRO A 2 -32.38 -9.50 18.81
C PRO A 2 -30.95 -9.72 18.30
N VAL A 3 -30.64 -10.94 17.88
CA VAL A 3 -29.32 -11.26 17.29
C VAL A 3 -29.22 -10.77 15.84
N SER A 4 -30.36 -10.63 15.14
CA SER A 4 -30.42 -10.20 13.73
C SER A 4 -30.08 -8.71 13.52
N SER A 5 -30.45 -7.84 14.46
CA SER A 5 -30.19 -6.40 14.38
C SER A 5 -28.69 -6.08 14.51
N PHE A 6 -27.95 -6.88 15.27
CA PHE A 6 -26.51 -6.70 15.46
C PHE A 6 -25.73 -7.06 14.18
N TYR A 7 -26.10 -8.15 13.51
CA TYR A 7 -25.52 -8.56 12.23
C TYR A 7 -25.78 -7.53 11.12
N LEU A 8 -27.02 -7.03 10.99
CA LEU A 8 -27.39 -6.01 10.00
C LEU A 8 -26.68 -4.66 10.23
N LYS A 9 -26.41 -4.31 11.49
CA LYS A 9 -25.62 -3.10 11.84
C LYS A 9 -24.14 -3.27 11.49
N TRP A 10 -23.61 -4.49 11.63
CA TRP A 10 -22.23 -4.81 11.30
C TRP A 10 -22.01 -4.83 9.78
N GLU A 11 -22.89 -5.46 9.00
CA GLU A 11 -22.80 -5.44 7.52
C GLU A 11 -22.94 -4.03 6.93
N ARG A 12 -23.83 -3.19 7.48
CA ARG A 12 -23.96 -1.78 7.05
C ARG A 12 -22.69 -0.95 7.29
N SER A 13 -21.86 -1.32 8.27
CA SER A 13 -20.60 -0.63 8.54
C SER A 13 -19.53 -0.92 7.48
N TRP A 14 -19.59 -2.09 6.83
CA TRP A 14 -18.69 -2.46 5.73
C TRP A 14 -19.12 -1.86 4.40
N SER A 15 -20.43 -1.69 4.15
CA SER A 15 -20.93 -1.08 2.91
C SER A 15 -20.55 0.39 2.72
N LEU A 16 -20.23 1.12 3.80
CA LEU A 16 -19.74 2.51 3.74
C LEU A 16 -18.23 2.62 3.48
N TYR A 17 -17.48 1.50 3.51
CA TYR A 17 -16.04 1.42 3.25
C TYR A 17 -15.71 0.66 1.95
N ILE A 18 -16.67 0.57 1.02
CA ILE A 18 -16.39 0.02 -0.31
C ILE A 18 -15.64 1.09 -1.11
N ILE A 19 -14.36 0.85 -1.39
CA ILE A 19 -13.63 1.58 -2.43
C ILE A 19 -14.17 1.06 -3.78
N PRO A 20 -14.92 1.85 -4.57
CA PRO A 20 -15.39 1.40 -5.87
C PRO A 20 -14.18 1.36 -6.83
N ALA A 21 -13.46 0.24 -6.82
CA ALA A 21 -12.29 0.04 -7.67
C ALA A 21 -12.73 -0.14 -9.14
N CYS A 22 -12.70 0.96 -9.89
CA CYS A 22 -12.59 1.02 -11.36
C CYS A 22 -13.52 0.11 -12.19
N LEU A 23 -14.75 -0.19 -11.73
CA LEU A 23 -15.73 -0.92 -12.55
C LEU A 23 -16.45 -0.02 -13.57
N SER A 24 -16.29 1.30 -13.47
CA SER A 24 -17.08 2.27 -14.24
C SER A 24 -16.35 2.90 -15.43
N SER A 25 -15.05 2.67 -15.60
CA SER A 25 -14.29 3.27 -16.72
C SER A 25 -14.44 2.44 -17.99
N PRO A 26 -14.85 3.05 -19.13
CA PRO A 26 -14.82 2.36 -20.43
C PRO A 26 -13.40 1.84 -20.70
N ASN A 27 -13.28 0.67 -21.33
CA ASN A 27 -12.04 -0.13 -21.49
C ASN A 27 -10.78 0.66 -21.89
N PHE A 28 -10.95 1.79 -22.59
CA PHE A 28 -9.86 2.67 -23.00
C PHE A 28 -9.13 3.35 -21.83
N GLY A 29 -9.85 3.72 -20.76
CA GLY A 29 -9.25 4.36 -19.58
C GLY A 29 -8.21 3.47 -18.90
N LYS A 30 -8.51 2.18 -18.76
CA LYS A 30 -7.58 1.18 -18.19
C LYS A 30 -6.34 0.97 -19.05
N ILE A 31 -6.47 1.08 -20.37
CA ILE A 31 -5.33 0.96 -21.29
C ILE A 31 -4.41 2.17 -21.13
N ILE A 32 -4.96 3.38 -21.10
CA ILE A 32 -4.18 4.61 -20.87
C ILE A 32 -3.50 4.57 -19.49
N GLU A 33 -4.24 4.18 -18.45
CA GLU A 33 -3.72 4.04 -17.09
C GLU A 33 -2.50 3.13 -17.05
N ARG A 34 -2.60 1.93 -17.65
CA ARG A 34 -1.49 0.98 -17.72
C ARG A 34 -0.29 1.53 -18.50
N LEU A 35 -0.53 2.22 -19.61
CA LEU A 35 0.54 2.85 -20.40
C LEU A 35 1.23 3.98 -19.62
N PHE A 36 0.45 4.77 -18.88
CA PHE A 36 0.98 5.83 -18.04
C PHE A 36 1.83 5.26 -16.90
N LEU A 37 1.34 4.24 -16.19
CA LEU A 37 2.08 3.57 -15.13
C LEU A 37 3.43 3.04 -15.63
N LEU A 38 3.47 2.35 -16.76
CA LEU A 38 4.73 1.82 -17.34
C LEU A 38 5.74 2.92 -17.70
N LYS A 39 5.28 4.08 -18.17
CA LYS A 39 6.17 5.20 -18.49
C LYS A 39 6.64 5.92 -17.24
N LEU A 40 5.74 6.13 -16.28
CA LEU A 40 6.02 6.80 -15.02
C LEU A 40 7.04 6.00 -14.22
N ASP A 41 6.86 4.69 -14.09
CA ASP A 41 7.75 3.80 -13.35
C ASP A 41 9.18 3.86 -13.91
N LYS A 42 9.33 3.71 -15.23
CA LYS A 42 10.64 3.87 -15.91
C LYS A 42 11.26 5.24 -15.71
N TRP A 43 10.47 6.29 -15.62
CA TRP A 43 10.99 7.64 -15.39
C TRP A 43 11.41 7.81 -13.93
N LEU A 44 10.63 7.31 -12.97
CA LEU A 44 10.95 7.35 -11.55
C LEU A 44 12.26 6.60 -11.25
N ASP A 45 12.44 5.42 -11.84
CA ASP A 45 13.66 4.63 -11.70
C ASP A 45 14.89 5.33 -12.31
N ARG A 46 14.76 5.88 -13.51
CA ARG A 46 15.86 6.61 -14.18
C ARG A 46 16.33 7.83 -13.40
N ASN A 47 15.41 8.52 -12.73
CA ASN A 47 15.70 9.72 -11.94
C ASN A 47 16.00 9.39 -10.47
N ASN A 48 15.99 8.12 -10.08
CA ASN A 48 16.22 7.66 -8.71
C ASN A 48 15.38 8.40 -7.65
N ILE A 49 14.12 8.69 -7.99
CA ILE A 49 13.21 9.47 -7.14
C ILE A 49 12.69 8.62 -5.97
N ILE A 50 12.50 7.32 -6.20
CA ILE A 50 11.98 6.39 -5.20
C ILE A 50 13.13 5.87 -4.33
N HIS A 51 12.97 5.96 -3.01
CA HIS A 51 13.96 5.49 -2.05
C HIS A 51 14.16 3.96 -2.15
N HIS A 52 15.39 3.48 -1.95
CA HIS A 52 15.74 2.06 -2.07
C HIS A 52 14.97 1.14 -1.10
N ASN A 53 14.64 1.64 0.09
CA ASN A 53 13.82 0.94 1.11
C ASN A 53 12.30 1.08 0.91
N GLN A 54 11.83 1.63 -0.21
CA GLN A 54 10.42 1.60 -0.55
C GLN A 54 10.13 0.31 -1.31
N TYR A 55 9.34 -0.58 -0.71
CA TYR A 55 9.02 -1.90 -1.27
C TYR A 55 7.62 -1.97 -1.90
N GLY A 56 6.72 -1.06 -1.53
CA GLY A 56 5.36 -1.01 -2.08
C GLY A 56 5.32 -0.36 -3.47
N PHE A 57 4.44 -0.86 -4.33
CA PHE A 57 4.17 -0.33 -5.68
C PHE A 57 5.40 -0.28 -6.61
N ARG A 58 6.37 -1.19 -6.45
CA ARG A 58 7.56 -1.26 -7.31
C ARG A 58 7.73 -2.63 -7.92
N GLU A 59 8.18 -2.68 -9.17
CA GLU A 59 8.55 -3.92 -9.83
C GLU A 59 9.78 -4.54 -9.15
N GLY A 60 9.76 -5.86 -8.92
CA GLY A 60 10.87 -6.60 -8.31
C GLY A 60 11.05 -6.41 -6.79
N LYS A 61 10.20 -5.62 -6.13
CA LYS A 61 10.15 -5.52 -4.66
C LYS A 61 8.83 -6.09 -4.15
N SER A 62 8.89 -6.91 -3.11
CA SER A 62 7.72 -7.52 -2.47
C SER A 62 7.68 -7.22 -0.98
N CYS A 63 6.51 -7.47 -0.36
CA CYS A 63 6.39 -7.42 1.09
C CYS A 63 7.31 -8.44 1.77
N ASP A 64 7.54 -9.61 1.16
CA ASP A 64 8.44 -10.62 1.71
C ASP A 64 9.89 -10.11 1.79
N LEU A 65 10.35 -9.40 0.75
CA LEU A 65 11.66 -8.75 0.75
C LEU A 65 11.74 -7.65 1.82
N ALA A 66 10.66 -6.86 1.99
CA ALA A 66 10.62 -5.82 3.01
C ALA A 66 10.76 -6.39 4.43
N ILE A 67 10.06 -7.51 4.70
CA ILE A 67 10.12 -8.20 5.99
C ILE A 67 11.49 -8.85 6.19
N HIS A 68 12.03 -9.48 5.14
CA HIS A 68 13.37 -10.07 5.16
C HIS A 68 14.43 -9.04 5.55
N ASP A 69 14.48 -7.92 4.83
CA ASP A 69 15.48 -6.87 5.05
C ASP A 69 15.31 -6.20 6.42
N LEU A 70 14.07 -6.07 6.90
CA LEU A 70 13.79 -5.63 8.26
C LEU A 70 14.37 -6.60 9.29
N ILE A 71 14.08 -7.90 9.20
CA ILE A 71 14.56 -8.91 10.14
C ILE A 71 16.09 -9.00 10.12
N GLU A 72 16.70 -8.92 8.93
CA GLU A 72 18.15 -8.89 8.78
C GLU A 72 18.76 -7.69 9.51
N THR A 73 18.22 -6.50 9.28
CA THR A 73 18.66 -5.26 9.95
C THR A 73 18.54 -5.37 11.48
N ILE A 74 17.47 -5.98 11.97
CA ILE A 74 17.26 -6.21 13.41
C ILE A 74 18.33 -7.16 13.94
N LYS A 75 18.54 -8.30 13.28
CA LYS A 75 19.51 -9.32 13.73
C LYS A 75 20.93 -8.76 13.77
N ASP A 76 21.30 -7.93 12.80
CA ASP A 76 22.64 -7.37 12.68
C ASP A 76 22.93 -6.33 13.78
N ARG A 77 21.91 -5.54 14.18
CA ARG A 77 22.06 -4.45 15.16
C ARG A 77 21.68 -4.81 16.59
N MET A 78 20.88 -5.85 16.78
CA MET A 78 20.45 -6.35 18.10
C MET A 78 21.61 -6.66 19.08
N PRO A 79 22.77 -7.22 18.67
CA PRO A 79 23.84 -7.52 19.61
C PRO A 79 24.58 -6.28 20.13
N SER A 80 24.52 -5.14 19.44
CA SER A 80 25.30 -3.94 19.76
C SER A 80 24.46 -2.78 20.31
N GLU A 81 23.16 -2.72 20.01
CA GLU A 81 22.33 -1.53 20.26
C GLU A 81 20.92 -1.89 20.77
N HIS A 82 20.31 -0.96 21.51
CA HIS A 82 18.90 -1.04 21.85
C HIS A 82 18.08 -0.59 20.63
N LEU A 83 17.20 -1.46 20.14
CA LEU A 83 16.39 -1.20 18.95
C LEU A 83 14.95 -0.83 19.33
N ALA A 84 14.41 0.20 18.68
CA ALA A 84 12.98 0.54 18.72
C ALA A 84 12.40 0.58 17.30
N LEU A 85 11.19 0.04 17.13
CA LEU A 85 10.46 0.05 15.87
C LEU A 85 9.25 0.99 15.99
N PHE A 86 9.15 1.95 15.08
CA PHE A 86 7.99 2.83 14.97
C PHE A 86 7.20 2.46 13.72
N SER A 87 5.92 2.14 13.90
CA SER A 87 4.98 1.98 12.79
C SER A 87 4.18 3.27 12.63
N LEU A 88 4.10 3.74 11.39
CA LEU A 88 3.37 4.95 11.02
C LEU A 88 2.40 4.58 9.90
N ASP A 89 1.14 5.01 10.03
CA ASP A 89 0.12 4.84 9.02
C ASP A 89 -0.51 6.21 8.69
N ILE A 90 -0.73 6.47 7.41
CA ILE A 90 -1.27 7.74 6.92
C ILE A 90 -2.74 7.55 6.61
N LYS A 91 -3.60 8.12 7.46
CA LYS A 91 -5.06 8.08 7.25
C LYS A 91 -5.43 8.78 5.94
N SER A 92 -6.23 8.10 5.10
CA SER A 92 -6.77 8.66 3.85
C SER A 92 -5.69 9.24 2.94
N ALA A 93 -4.58 8.50 2.76
CA ALA A 93 -3.44 8.94 1.96
C ALA A 93 -3.83 9.41 0.54
N PHE A 94 -4.76 8.70 -0.11
CA PHE A 94 -5.23 9.05 -1.46
C PHE A 94 -6.17 10.25 -1.50
N ASP A 95 -7.06 10.40 -0.52
CA ASP A 95 -8.01 11.52 -0.47
C ASP A 95 -7.35 12.85 -0.09
N THR A 96 -6.17 12.78 0.56
CA THR A 96 -5.46 13.95 1.10
C THR A 96 -4.51 14.59 0.08
N MET A 97 -4.30 13.96 -1.09
CA MET A 97 -3.54 14.54 -2.18
C MET A 97 -4.34 15.68 -2.84
N LYS A 98 -4.01 16.93 -2.50
CA LYS A 98 -4.51 18.15 -3.14
C LYS A 98 -3.52 18.68 -4.17
#